data_AF-A0A9N9FSN6-F1
#
_entry.id   AF-A0A9N9FSN6-F1
#
_cell.length_a   1.000
_cell.length_b   1.000
_cell.length_c   1.000
_cell.angle_alpha   90.00
_cell.angle_beta   90.00
_cell.angle_gamma   90.00
#
_symmetry.space_group_name_H-M   'P 1'
#
loop_
_entity.id
_entity.type
_entity.pdbx_description
1 polymer ?
#
loop_
_entity_poly.entity_id
_entity_poly.type
_entity_poly.pdbx_seq_one_letter_code
_entity_poly.pdbx_strand_id
1 'polypeptide(L)'
;MNLTKLADNLRASLVETTQDETFNFVLQIYYFIPITYVTLLYFLYAPYGKFQSDWVIPNIPGKPGWVFMEIWSPLIFLYYFLAPPSNPNTPAQIILGTLWMVHYVNRVVIYTYRAPGISPMNLSTILCGMMFNVINGYSNARLYKYISCPTYFGETVEWIGFAIAAWYSPPAILFAFTTPSNLFPRAQRTHRWYLQKFKEDYPRERKAVIPFVW
;
A
#
# COMPACT_ATOMS: atom_id res chain seq x y z
N MET A 1 -14.45 41.20 -5.84
CA MET A 1 -13.99 39.80 -5.75
C MET A 1 -14.18 39.18 -7.13
N ASN A 2 -13.09 38.67 -7.76
CA ASN A 2 -13.15 38.17 -9.14
C ASN A 2 -13.82 36.77 -9.15
N LEU A 3 -14.90 36.59 -9.92
CA LEU A 3 -15.70 35.35 -9.95
C LEU A 3 -14.86 34.12 -10.34
N THR A 4 -13.85 34.30 -11.18
CA THR A 4 -12.88 33.24 -11.52
C THR A 4 -12.03 32.84 -10.33
N LYS A 5 -11.49 33.79 -9.55
CA LYS A 5 -10.75 33.47 -8.31
C LYS A 5 -11.62 32.74 -7.28
N LEU A 6 -12.90 33.10 -7.18
CA LEU A 6 -13.82 32.41 -6.28
C LEU A 6 -14.08 30.96 -6.75
N ALA A 7 -14.29 30.76 -8.05
CA ALA A 7 -14.50 29.44 -8.63
C ALA A 7 -13.25 28.54 -8.49
N ASP A 8 -12.06 29.10 -8.69
CA ASP A 8 -10.79 28.38 -8.52
C ASP A 8 -10.56 27.98 -7.05
N ASN A 9 -10.84 28.88 -6.11
CA ASN A 9 -10.74 28.59 -4.68
C ASN A 9 -11.77 27.54 -4.22
N LEU A 10 -13.00 27.61 -4.73
CA LEU A 10 -14.04 26.61 -4.46
C LEU A 10 -13.66 25.24 -5.04
N ARG A 11 -13.11 25.19 -6.26
CA ARG A 11 -12.61 23.94 -6.86
C ARG A 11 -11.46 23.36 -6.05
N ALA A 12 -10.50 24.18 -5.64
CA ALA A 12 -9.37 23.74 -4.81
C ALA A 12 -9.85 23.18 -3.47
N SER A 13 -10.76 23.88 -2.78
CA SER A 13 -11.34 23.41 -1.52
C SER A 13 -12.16 22.12 -1.69
N LEU A 14 -12.96 22.00 -2.75
CA LEU A 14 -13.72 20.78 -3.04
C LEU A 14 -12.79 19.59 -3.34
N VAL A 15 -11.70 19.81 -4.09
CA VAL A 15 -10.69 18.79 -4.37
C VAL A 15 -9.98 18.35 -3.09
N GLU A 16 -9.65 19.27 -2.19
CA GLU A 16 -9.02 18.96 -0.92
C GLU A 16 -9.96 18.13 -0.02
N THR A 17 -11.23 18.56 0.12
CA THR A 17 -12.25 17.81 0.89
C THR A 17 -12.48 16.40 0.31
N THR A 18 -12.65 16.26 -1.01
CA THR A 18 -12.82 14.93 -1.62
C THR A 18 -11.58 14.05 -1.47
N GLN A 19 -10.39 14.63 -1.50
CA GLN A 19 -9.15 13.90 -1.26
C GLN A 19 -9.03 13.40 0.19
N ASP A 20 -9.49 14.16 1.17
CA ASP A 20 -9.48 13.79 2.58
C ASP A 20 -10.55 12.73 2.90
N GLU A 21 -11.75 12.84 2.32
CA GLU A 21 -12.78 11.80 2.38
C GLU A 21 -12.30 10.49 1.75
N THR A 22 -11.68 10.56 0.57
CA THR A 22 -11.09 9.39 -0.10
C THR A 22 -10.01 8.75 0.76
N PHE A 23 -9.16 9.56 1.40
CA PHE A 23 -8.11 9.05 2.28
C PHE A 23 -8.69 8.34 3.51
N ASN A 24 -9.70 8.93 4.15
CA ASN A 24 -10.37 8.33 5.30
C ASN A 24 -11.09 7.03 4.93
N PHE A 25 -11.74 6.98 3.78
CA PHE A 25 -12.37 5.77 3.25
C PHE A 25 -11.34 4.66 2.98
N VAL A 26 -10.20 4.99 2.36
CA VAL A 26 -9.14 4.01 2.14
C VAL A 26 -8.50 3.55 3.45
N LEU A 27 -8.35 4.43 4.43
CA LEU A 27 -7.88 4.06 5.77
C LEU A 27 -8.83 3.08 6.45
N GLN A 28 -10.15 3.28 6.31
CA GLN A 28 -11.16 2.32 6.75
C GLN A 28 -11.00 0.97 6.04
N ILE A 29 -10.84 0.97 4.71
CA ILE A 29 -10.55 -0.24 3.93
C ILE A 29 -9.32 -0.97 4.50
N TYR A 30 -8.25 -0.28 4.87
CA TYR A 30 -7.07 -0.89 5.49
C TYR A 30 -7.35 -1.58 6.83
N TYR A 31 -8.28 -1.06 7.64
CA TYR A 31 -8.70 -1.73 8.88
C TYR A 31 -9.52 -3.01 8.60
N PHE A 32 -10.23 -3.08 7.47
CA PHE A 32 -11.14 -4.19 7.14
C PHE A 32 -10.60 -5.20 6.12
N ILE A 33 -9.63 -4.83 5.28
CA ILE A 33 -8.92 -5.73 4.34
C ILE A 33 -8.42 -6.99 5.05
N PRO A 34 -7.75 -6.89 6.22
CA PRO A 34 -7.19 -8.06 6.85
C PRO A 34 -8.26 -8.98 7.43
N ILE A 35 -9.50 -8.51 7.66
CA ILE A 35 -10.64 -9.33 8.12
C ILE A 35 -11.33 -10.01 6.92
N THR A 36 -11.51 -9.27 5.82
CA THR A 36 -12.22 -9.73 4.63
C THR A 36 -11.40 -10.69 3.77
N TYR A 37 -10.13 -10.37 3.49
CA TYR A 37 -9.22 -11.20 2.68
C TYR A 37 -8.99 -12.57 3.32
N VAL A 38 -8.91 -12.57 4.65
CA VAL A 38 -8.73 -13.73 5.51
C VAL A 38 -9.96 -14.64 5.55
N THR A 39 -11.15 -14.07 5.74
CA THR A 39 -12.40 -14.84 5.78
C THR A 39 -12.63 -15.52 4.43
N LEU A 40 -12.38 -14.80 3.33
CA LEU A 40 -12.46 -15.37 1.99
C LEU A 40 -11.48 -16.51 1.78
N LEU A 41 -10.21 -16.37 2.17
CA LEU A 41 -9.19 -17.42 1.95
C LEU A 41 -9.37 -18.67 2.83
N TYR A 42 -10.10 -18.56 3.94
CA TYR A 42 -10.43 -19.70 4.79
C TYR A 42 -11.51 -20.61 4.18
N PHE A 43 -12.49 -20.01 3.48
CA PHE A 43 -13.58 -20.75 2.83
C PHE A 43 -13.35 -20.99 1.34
N LEU A 44 -12.48 -20.21 0.71
CA LEU A 44 -12.15 -20.28 -0.72
C LEU A 44 -10.63 -20.33 -0.88
N TYR A 45 -10.10 -21.45 -1.36
CA TYR A 45 -8.71 -21.49 -1.79
C TYR A 45 -8.52 -20.49 -2.95
N ALA A 46 -7.51 -19.62 -2.86
CA ALA A 46 -7.14 -18.80 -4.00
C ALA A 46 -6.75 -19.72 -5.17
N PRO A 47 -7.46 -19.66 -6.31
CA PRO A 47 -7.24 -20.58 -7.43
C PRO A 47 -5.96 -20.17 -8.20
N TYR A 48 -4.82 -20.45 -7.60
CA TYR A 48 -3.48 -20.14 -8.12
C TYR A 48 -2.45 -21.18 -7.66
N GLY A 49 -1.41 -21.38 -8.48
CA GLY A 49 -0.31 -22.29 -8.15
C GLY A 49 -0.79 -23.73 -8.01
N LYS A 50 -0.51 -24.35 -6.86
CA LYS A 50 -0.89 -25.75 -6.57
C LYS A 50 -2.41 -25.94 -6.45
N PHE A 51 -3.16 -24.88 -6.16
CA PHE A 51 -4.62 -24.91 -5.95
C PHE A 51 -5.39 -24.37 -7.15
N GLN A 52 -4.78 -24.40 -8.34
CA GLN A 52 -5.42 -23.97 -9.57
C GLN A 52 -6.73 -24.76 -9.80
N SER A 53 -7.82 -24.05 -10.16
CA SER A 53 -9.11 -24.67 -10.44
C SER A 53 -9.56 -24.36 -11.88
N ASP A 54 -10.33 -25.28 -12.46
CA ASP A 54 -10.99 -25.15 -13.77
C ASP A 54 -12.41 -24.59 -13.63
N TRP A 55 -12.63 -23.70 -12.65
CA TRP A 55 -13.90 -22.97 -12.51
C TRP A 55 -14.28 -22.25 -13.82
N VAL A 56 -15.54 -21.82 -13.93
CA VAL A 56 -16.10 -21.09 -15.09
C VAL A 56 -15.27 -19.86 -15.50
N ILE A 57 -14.49 -19.32 -14.56
CA ILE A 57 -13.63 -18.15 -14.78
C ILE A 57 -12.29 -18.59 -15.41
N PRO A 58 -11.87 -18.00 -16.55
CA PRO A 58 -10.71 -18.48 -17.30
C PRO A 58 -9.39 -18.28 -16.55
N ASN A 59 -8.46 -19.22 -16.78
CA ASN A 59 -7.07 -19.11 -16.36
C ASN A 59 -6.26 -18.32 -17.38
N ILE A 60 -5.45 -17.37 -16.90
CA ILE A 60 -4.54 -16.55 -17.69
C ILE A 60 -3.12 -17.11 -17.50
N PRO A 61 -2.26 -17.12 -18.54
CA PRO A 61 -0.85 -17.46 -18.39
C PRO A 61 -0.18 -16.66 -17.26
N GLY A 62 0.60 -17.33 -16.41
CA GLY A 62 1.04 -16.76 -15.14
C GLY A 62 1.85 -15.47 -15.27
N LYS A 63 2.78 -15.39 -16.23
CA LYS A 63 3.61 -14.18 -16.43
C LYS A 63 2.76 -12.96 -16.81
N PRO A 64 1.94 -12.97 -17.89
CA PRO A 64 1.02 -11.88 -18.19
C PRO A 64 0.07 -11.52 -17.05
N GLY A 65 -0.51 -12.52 -16.38
CA GLY A 65 -1.40 -12.29 -15.25
C GLY A 65 -0.70 -11.55 -14.10
N TRP A 66 0.57 -11.90 -13.82
CA TRP A 66 1.33 -11.32 -12.72
C TRP A 66 1.70 -9.87 -13.02
N VAL A 67 2.17 -9.61 -14.25
CA VAL A 67 2.43 -8.25 -14.72
C VAL A 67 1.17 -7.39 -14.59
N PHE A 68 0.03 -7.89 -15.11
CA PHE A 68 -1.23 -7.16 -15.06
C PHE A 68 -1.70 -6.89 -13.62
N MET A 69 -1.57 -7.86 -12.72
CA MET A 69 -1.95 -7.71 -11.32
C MET A 69 -1.09 -6.68 -10.57
N GLU A 70 0.23 -6.68 -10.80
CA GLU A 70 1.21 -5.90 -10.04
C GLU A 70 1.42 -4.47 -10.56
N ILE A 71 1.17 -4.21 -11.85
CA ILE A 71 1.45 -2.91 -12.49
C ILE A 71 0.61 -1.76 -11.93
N TRP A 72 -0.54 -2.05 -11.32
CA TRP A 72 -1.45 -1.02 -10.81
C TRP A 72 -0.87 -0.25 -9.63
N SER A 73 -0.11 -0.90 -8.75
CA SER A 73 0.49 -0.22 -7.59
C SER A 73 1.46 0.91 -7.99
N PRO A 74 2.48 0.69 -8.85
CA PRO A 74 3.38 1.76 -9.26
C PRO A 74 2.68 2.83 -10.10
N LEU A 75 1.66 2.47 -10.92
CA LEU A 75 0.90 3.46 -11.70
C LEU A 75 0.09 4.39 -10.81
N ILE A 76 -0.67 3.82 -9.87
CA ILE A 76 -1.47 4.60 -8.91
C ILE A 76 -0.56 5.39 -7.98
N PHE A 77 0.51 4.78 -7.46
CA PHE A 77 1.50 5.48 -6.66
C PHE A 77 2.06 6.69 -7.41
N LEU A 78 2.55 6.50 -8.64
CA LEU A 78 3.14 7.58 -9.43
C LEU A 78 2.12 8.68 -9.73
N TYR A 79 0.89 8.32 -10.08
CA TYR A 79 -0.19 9.28 -10.32
C TYR A 79 -0.43 10.17 -9.10
N TYR A 80 -0.64 9.59 -7.91
CA TYR A 80 -0.92 10.36 -6.70
C TYR A 80 0.31 11.03 -6.07
N PHE A 81 1.50 10.46 -6.30
CA PHE A 81 2.76 11.04 -5.85
C PHE A 81 3.15 12.27 -6.67
N LEU A 82 2.83 12.27 -7.98
CA LEU A 82 3.09 13.42 -8.87
C LEU A 82 1.89 14.36 -9.01
N ALA A 83 0.67 13.92 -8.65
CA ALA A 83 -0.52 14.77 -8.67
C ALA A 83 -0.24 16.02 -7.83
N PRO A 84 -0.59 17.23 -8.33
CA PRO A 84 -0.20 18.50 -7.74
C PRO A 84 -0.62 18.53 -6.27
N PRO A 85 0.31 18.37 -5.34
CA PRO A 85 -0.03 18.35 -3.94
C PRO A 85 -0.24 19.79 -3.49
N SER A 86 -1.10 20.02 -2.49
CA SER A 86 -1.21 21.32 -1.84
C SER A 86 0.12 21.80 -1.24
N ASN A 87 1.09 20.89 -1.04
CA ASN A 87 2.48 21.17 -0.66
C ASN A 87 3.47 20.26 -1.42
N PRO A 88 4.61 20.76 -1.94
CA PRO A 88 5.60 19.97 -2.66
C PRO A 88 6.10 18.74 -1.88
N ASN A 89 6.43 17.66 -2.59
CA ASN A 89 7.06 16.49 -1.98
C ASN A 89 8.44 16.83 -1.44
N THR A 90 8.70 16.46 -0.19
CA THR A 90 9.99 16.69 0.44
C THR A 90 11.07 15.75 -0.11
N PRO A 91 12.38 16.09 0.03
CA PRO A 91 13.47 15.24 -0.43
C PRO A 91 13.38 13.80 0.11
N ALA A 92 12.93 13.63 1.36
CA ALA A 92 12.71 12.32 1.94
C ALA A 92 11.57 11.53 1.26
N GLN A 93 10.46 12.20 0.89
CA GLN A 93 9.39 11.56 0.11
C GLN A 93 9.88 11.12 -1.25
N ILE A 94 10.69 11.94 -1.91
CA ILE A 94 11.24 11.62 -3.24
C ILE A 94 12.11 10.36 -3.15
N ILE A 95 12.98 10.26 -2.14
CA ILE A 95 13.81 9.07 -1.91
C ILE A 95 12.93 7.83 -1.65
N LEU A 96 11.96 7.95 -0.75
CA LEU A 96 11.06 6.83 -0.40
C LEU A 96 10.21 6.39 -1.59
N GLY A 97 9.68 7.35 -2.36
CA GLY A 97 8.95 7.08 -3.60
C GLY A 97 9.82 6.43 -4.66
N THR A 98 11.09 6.83 -4.77
CA THR A 98 12.04 6.20 -5.69
C THR A 98 12.33 4.76 -5.29
N LEU A 99 12.53 4.49 -4.00
CA LEU A 99 12.72 3.12 -3.49
C LEU A 99 11.48 2.24 -3.76
N TRP A 100 10.27 2.80 -3.60
CA TRP A 100 9.03 2.12 -3.97
C TRP A 100 8.99 1.78 -5.47
N MET A 101 9.36 2.73 -6.33
CA MET A 101 9.42 2.49 -7.77
C MET A 101 10.45 1.42 -8.14
N VAL A 102 11.64 1.44 -7.52
CA VAL A 102 12.67 0.40 -7.73
C VAL A 102 12.14 -0.98 -7.32
N HIS A 103 11.45 -1.07 -6.18
CA HIS A 103 10.81 -2.29 -5.73
C HIS A 103 9.79 -2.81 -6.77
N TYR A 104 8.93 -1.94 -7.30
CA TYR A 104 7.92 -2.36 -8.27
C TYR A 104 8.47 -2.62 -9.66
N VAL A 105 9.54 -1.96 -10.09
CA VAL A 105 10.31 -2.36 -11.28
C VAL A 105 10.84 -3.76 -11.10
N ASN A 106 11.35 -4.09 -9.91
CA ASN A 106 11.78 -5.45 -9.62
C ASN A 106 10.61 -6.45 -9.69
N ARG A 107 9.48 -6.16 -9.03
CA ARG A 107 8.30 -7.04 -8.95
C ARG A 107 7.60 -7.27 -10.29
N VAL A 108 7.44 -6.22 -11.09
CA VAL A 108 6.68 -6.26 -12.34
C VAL A 108 7.53 -6.75 -13.49
N VAL A 109 8.80 -6.31 -13.59
CA VAL A 109 9.65 -6.53 -14.78
C VAL A 109 10.76 -7.54 -14.49
N ILE A 110 11.62 -7.27 -13.50
CA ILE A 110 12.82 -8.09 -13.27
C ILE A 110 12.45 -9.50 -12.82
N TYR A 111 11.49 -9.61 -11.91
CA TYR A 111 11.03 -10.89 -11.36
C TYR A 111 10.35 -11.75 -12.44
N THR A 112 9.41 -11.19 -13.20
CA THR A 112 8.69 -11.92 -14.27
C THR A 112 9.62 -12.36 -15.40
N TYR A 113 10.65 -11.56 -15.70
CA TYR A 113 11.71 -11.95 -16.62
C TYR A 113 12.55 -13.10 -16.08
N ARG A 114 13.02 -13.00 -14.82
CA ARG A 114 13.89 -14.01 -14.18
C ARG A 114 13.18 -15.30 -13.79
N ALA A 115 11.87 -15.26 -13.57
CA ALA A 115 11.10 -16.43 -13.15
C ALA A 115 11.12 -17.49 -14.27
N PRO A 116 11.60 -18.71 -14.01
CA PRO A 116 11.64 -19.78 -15.01
C PRO A 116 10.23 -20.16 -15.49
N GLY A 117 9.24 -20.06 -14.61
CA GLY A 117 7.82 -20.15 -14.93
C GLY A 117 6.99 -19.56 -13.79
N ILE A 118 5.81 -19.04 -14.12
CA ILE A 118 4.79 -18.63 -13.16
C ILE A 118 3.54 -19.44 -13.53
N SER A 119 2.97 -20.15 -12.56
CA SER A 119 1.78 -20.98 -12.78
C SER A 119 0.64 -20.14 -13.35
N PRO A 120 -0.21 -20.69 -14.22
CA PRO A 120 -1.40 -19.98 -14.66
C PRO A 120 -2.27 -19.55 -13.48
N MET A 121 -2.95 -18.42 -13.61
CA MET A 121 -3.73 -17.82 -12.55
C MET A 121 -5.16 -17.62 -13.00
N ASN A 122 -6.10 -17.93 -12.14
CA ASN A 122 -7.49 -17.59 -12.40
C ASN A 122 -7.66 -16.07 -12.47
N LEU A 123 -8.52 -15.60 -13.36
CA LEU A 123 -8.83 -14.16 -13.49
C LEU A 123 -9.34 -13.56 -12.16
N SER A 124 -10.06 -14.31 -11.32
CA SER A 124 -10.49 -13.83 -10.00
C SER A 124 -9.31 -13.42 -9.11
N THR A 125 -8.27 -14.26 -9.02
CA THR A 125 -7.04 -13.98 -8.28
C THR A 125 -6.36 -12.72 -8.80
N ILE A 126 -6.28 -12.57 -10.12
CA ILE A 126 -5.68 -11.40 -10.78
C ILE A 126 -6.45 -10.12 -10.41
N LEU A 127 -7.78 -10.15 -10.45
CA LEU A 127 -8.63 -9.00 -10.11
C LEU A 127 -8.54 -8.63 -8.63
N CYS A 128 -8.51 -9.61 -7.73
CA CYS A 128 -8.30 -9.37 -6.30
C CYS A 128 -6.93 -8.73 -6.02
N GLY A 129 -5.86 -9.27 -6.62
CA GLY A 129 -4.52 -8.71 -6.46
C GLY A 129 -4.37 -7.32 -7.10
N MET A 130 -5.05 -7.06 -8.22
CA MET A 130 -5.15 -5.72 -8.81
C MET A 130 -5.82 -4.76 -7.83
N MET A 131 -6.97 -5.12 -7.26
CA MET A 131 -7.69 -4.28 -6.29
C MET A 131 -6.81 -3.96 -5.07
N PHE A 132 -6.12 -4.96 -4.54
CA PHE A 132 -5.12 -4.77 -3.47
C PHE A 132 -4.02 -3.80 -3.90
N ASN A 133 -3.43 -3.97 -5.07
CA ASN A 133 -2.33 -3.13 -5.56
C ASN A 133 -2.77 -1.69 -5.83
N VAL A 134 -4.00 -1.46 -6.28
CA VAL A 134 -4.58 -0.10 -6.40
C VAL A 134 -4.66 0.58 -5.04
N ILE A 135 -5.24 -0.10 -4.05
CA ILE A 135 -5.38 0.41 -2.68
C ILE A 135 -4.00 0.65 -2.04
N ASN A 136 -3.05 -0.25 -2.27
CA ASN A 136 -1.70 -0.18 -1.74
C ASN A 136 -0.88 0.97 -2.35
N GLY A 137 -0.94 1.15 -3.67
CA GLY A 137 -0.27 2.24 -4.38
C GLY A 137 -0.78 3.61 -3.92
N TYR A 138 -2.09 3.78 -3.81
CA TYR A 138 -2.71 5.01 -3.30
C TYR A 138 -2.27 5.29 -1.85
N SER A 139 -2.34 4.26 -1.00
CA SER A 139 -2.11 4.42 0.43
C SER A 139 -0.67 4.78 0.74
N ASN A 140 0.30 4.15 0.08
CA ASN A 140 1.69 4.52 0.28
C ASN A 140 1.97 5.94 -0.22
N ALA A 141 1.42 6.34 -1.37
CA ALA A 141 1.57 7.72 -1.87
C ALA A 141 1.06 8.76 -0.87
N ARG A 142 -0.08 8.51 -0.21
CA ARG A 142 -0.72 9.46 0.71
C ARG A 142 -0.20 9.34 2.15
N LEU A 143 0.04 8.13 2.65
CA LEU A 143 0.53 7.92 4.03
C LEU A 143 1.91 8.52 4.26
N TYR A 144 2.75 8.64 3.23
CA TYR A 144 4.01 9.40 3.36
C TYR A 144 3.82 10.86 3.77
N LYS A 145 2.63 11.44 3.63
CA LYS A 145 2.30 12.77 4.19
C LYS A 145 2.29 12.75 5.71
N TYR A 146 1.81 11.65 6.32
CA TYR A 146 1.52 11.54 7.75
C TYR A 146 2.56 10.75 8.54
N ILE A 147 3.20 9.76 7.91
CA ILE A 147 4.15 8.84 8.57
C ILE A 147 5.41 8.61 7.74
N SER A 148 6.54 8.41 8.42
CA SER A 148 7.83 8.13 7.77
C SER A 148 7.90 6.76 7.14
N CYS A 149 7.26 5.76 7.76
CA CYS A 149 7.39 4.37 7.38
C CYS A 149 6.01 3.71 7.16
N PRO A 150 5.27 4.12 6.11
CA PRO A 150 3.96 3.57 5.80
C PRO A 150 3.97 2.07 5.48
N THR A 151 5.07 1.56 4.93
CA THR A 151 5.24 0.13 4.69
C THR A 151 5.24 -0.68 5.98
N TYR A 152 5.88 -0.17 7.05
CA TYR A 152 5.90 -0.86 8.35
C TYR A 152 4.54 -0.81 9.04
N PHE A 153 3.78 0.28 8.83
CA PHE A 153 2.38 0.36 9.26
C PHE A 153 1.52 -0.68 8.53
N GLY A 154 1.62 -0.75 7.21
CA GLY A 154 0.91 -1.73 6.39
C GLY A 154 1.23 -3.17 6.81
N GLU A 155 2.51 -3.50 6.98
CA GLU A 155 2.95 -4.83 7.41
C GLU A 155 2.44 -5.19 8.81
N THR A 156 2.38 -4.21 9.73
CA THR A 156 1.79 -4.41 11.06
C THR A 156 0.30 -4.73 10.99
N VAL A 157 -0.45 -3.99 10.18
CA VAL A 157 -1.89 -4.21 9.97
C VAL A 157 -2.15 -5.58 9.32
N GLU A 158 -1.30 -5.97 8.37
CA GLU A 158 -1.35 -7.27 7.69
C GLU A 158 -1.19 -8.43 8.70
N TRP A 159 -0.16 -8.40 9.55
CA TRP A 159 0.08 -9.49 10.49
C TRP A 159 -0.95 -9.55 11.62
N ILE A 160 -1.49 -8.41 12.06
CA ILE A 160 -2.63 -8.40 12.99
C ILE A 160 -3.84 -9.09 12.35
N GLY A 161 -4.12 -8.80 11.09
CA GLY A 161 -5.13 -9.53 10.31
C GLY A 161 -4.90 -11.02 10.26
N PHE A 162 -3.67 -11.43 9.97
CA PHE A 162 -3.27 -12.83 9.94
C PHE A 162 -3.45 -13.54 11.31
N ALA A 163 -3.18 -12.86 12.44
CA ALA A 163 -3.43 -13.44 13.76
C ALA A 163 -4.92 -13.69 14.03
N ILE A 164 -5.77 -12.73 13.66
CA ILE A 164 -7.23 -12.88 13.74
C ILE A 164 -7.69 -14.02 12.83
N ALA A 165 -7.12 -14.12 11.61
CA ALA A 165 -7.37 -15.18 10.63
C ALA A 165 -7.10 -16.57 11.16
N ALA A 166 -5.96 -16.72 11.82
CA ALA A 166 -5.48 -18.00 12.31
C ALA A 166 -6.15 -18.37 13.63
N TRP A 167 -7.31 -17.80 13.94
CA TRP A 167 -8.07 -18.00 15.17
C TRP A 167 -7.23 -17.78 16.43
N TYR A 168 -6.40 -16.73 16.40
CA TYR A 168 -5.46 -16.44 17.47
C TYR A 168 -4.54 -17.65 17.78
N SER A 169 -4.15 -18.41 16.75
CA SER A 169 -3.19 -19.49 16.95
C SER A 169 -1.90 -18.92 17.56
N PRO A 170 -1.29 -19.64 18.53
CA PRO A 170 -0.06 -19.18 19.17
C PRO A 170 1.04 -18.67 18.21
N PRO A 171 1.36 -19.34 17.08
CA PRO A 171 2.37 -18.83 16.15
C PRO A 171 1.95 -17.54 15.44
N ALA A 172 0.67 -17.38 15.11
CA ALA A 172 0.19 -16.19 14.40
C ALA A 172 0.12 -14.97 15.33
N ILE A 173 -0.31 -15.15 16.59
CA ILE A 173 -0.21 -14.09 17.62
C ILE A 173 1.25 -13.70 17.80
N LEU A 174 2.15 -14.69 17.93
CA LEU A 174 3.56 -14.42 18.10
C LEU A 174 4.10 -13.62 16.91
N PHE A 175 3.71 -13.96 15.69
CA PHE A 175 4.11 -13.22 14.50
C PHE A 175 3.56 -11.78 14.45
N ALA A 176 2.27 -11.60 14.76
CA ALA A 176 1.62 -10.29 14.85
C ALA A 176 2.20 -9.41 15.96
N PHE A 177 2.81 -9.99 16.99
CA PHE A 177 3.46 -9.24 18.06
C PHE A 177 4.94 -8.97 17.77
N THR A 178 5.66 -9.98 17.27
CA THR A 178 7.11 -9.91 16.99
C THR A 178 7.42 -9.00 15.82
N THR A 179 6.56 -8.94 14.80
CA THR A 179 6.77 -8.07 13.64
C THR A 179 6.74 -6.58 14.04
N PRO A 180 5.69 -6.04 14.69
CA PRO A 180 5.72 -4.67 15.20
C PRO A 180 6.87 -4.46 16.18
N SER A 181 7.15 -5.41 17.07
CA SER A 181 8.28 -5.31 18.01
C SER A 181 9.64 -5.11 17.33
N ASN A 182 9.83 -5.65 16.13
CA ASN A 182 11.04 -5.44 15.34
C ASN A 182 10.96 -4.18 14.45
N LEU A 183 9.80 -3.91 13.85
CA LEU A 183 9.62 -2.82 12.90
C LEU A 183 9.51 -1.45 13.58
N PHE A 184 8.84 -1.37 14.72
CA PHE A 184 8.58 -0.11 15.43
C PHE A 184 9.90 0.56 15.88
N PRO A 185 10.85 -0.13 16.53
CA PRO A 185 12.15 0.48 16.84
C PRO A 185 12.97 0.88 15.61
N ARG A 186 12.78 0.19 14.47
CA ARG A 186 13.41 0.58 13.19
C ARG A 186 12.76 1.83 12.64
N ALA A 187 11.43 1.90 12.64
CA ALA A 187 10.66 3.08 12.25
C ALA A 187 11.09 4.32 13.02
N GLN A 188 11.24 4.20 14.34
CA GLN A 188 11.65 5.31 15.18
C GLN A 188 13.07 5.79 14.85
N ARG A 189 14.01 4.86 14.63
CA ARG A 189 15.38 5.19 14.22
C ARG A 189 15.41 5.86 12.84
N THR A 190 14.64 5.34 11.90
CA THR A 190 14.49 5.90 10.55
C THR A 190 13.87 7.30 10.59
N HIS A 191 12.82 7.51 11.38
CA HIS A 191 12.18 8.82 11.58
C HIS A 191 13.16 9.84 12.18
N ARG A 192 13.90 9.47 13.23
CA ARG A 192 14.95 10.32 13.83
C ARG A 192 16.05 10.65 12.83
N TRP A 193 16.48 9.65 12.05
CA TRP A 193 17.47 9.85 11.00
C TRP A 193 16.97 10.85 9.95
N TYR A 194 15.70 10.75 9.53
CA TYR A 194 15.10 11.72 8.61
C TYR A 194 15.08 13.14 9.17
N LEU A 195 14.66 13.32 10.43
CA LEU A 195 14.68 14.62 11.12
C LEU A 195 16.08 15.22 11.19
N GLN A 196 17.10 14.40 11.46
CA GLN A 196 18.49 14.86 11.56
C GLN A 196 19.11 15.16 10.19
N LYS A 197 18.81 14.33 9.19
CA LYS A 197 19.40 14.39 7.85
C LYS A 197 18.84 15.54 7.03
N PHE A 198 17.52 15.71 7.05
CA PHE A 198 16.81 16.68 6.20
C PHE A 198 16.38 17.94 6.96
N LYS A 199 16.44 17.95 8.30
CA LYS A 199 16.22 19.14 9.15
C LYS A 199 14.94 19.90 8.79
N GLU A 200 15.07 21.08 8.18
CA GLU A 200 13.96 21.96 7.81
C GLU A 200 13.17 21.43 6.59
N ASP A 201 13.83 20.65 5.73
CA ASP A 201 13.20 20.02 4.57
C ASP A 201 12.34 18.79 4.97
N TYR A 202 12.35 18.38 6.23
CA TYR A 202 11.53 17.26 6.72
C TYR A 202 10.27 17.75 7.45
N PRO A 203 9.06 17.26 7.10
CA PRO A 203 7.85 17.67 7.78
C PRO A 203 7.83 17.13 9.22
N ARG A 204 7.92 18.05 10.19
CA ARG A 204 7.97 17.72 11.62
C ARG A 204 6.66 17.15 12.17
N GLU A 205 5.56 17.34 11.45
CA GLU A 205 4.25 16.82 11.82
C GLU A 205 4.12 15.31 11.58
N ARG A 206 5.00 14.73 10.76
CA ARG A 206 5.01 13.29 10.51
C ARG A 206 5.29 12.52 11.78
N LYS A 207 4.66 11.35 11.85
CA LYS A 207 4.91 10.34 12.87
C LYS A 207 5.80 9.23 12.32
N ALA A 208 6.32 8.35 13.16
CA ALA A 208 7.22 7.29 12.74
C ALA A 208 6.47 6.19 11.96
N VAL A 209 5.35 5.69 12.49
CA VAL A 209 4.60 4.56 11.93
C VAL A 209 3.09 4.67 12.08
N ILE A 210 2.54 5.12 13.22
CA ILE A 210 1.09 5.21 13.43
C ILE A 210 0.64 6.63 13.09
N PRO A 211 -0.22 6.82 12.07
CA PRO A 211 -0.70 8.14 11.69
C PRO A 211 -1.30 8.89 12.89
N PHE A 212 -0.92 10.16 13.04
CA PHE A 212 -1.39 11.07 14.11
C PHE A 212 -1.00 10.70 15.55
N VAL A 213 -0.45 9.51 15.79
CA VAL A 213 -0.12 9.01 17.13
C VAL A 213 1.40 8.94 17.35
N TRP A 214 2.10 8.12 16.56
CA TRP A 214 3.46 7.68 16.90
C TRP A 214 4.41 7.46 15.73
#